data_AF-A0A2E7AGQ5-F1
#
_entry.id   AF-A0A2E7AGQ5-F1
#
_cell.length_a   1.000
_cell.length_b   1.000
_cell.length_c   1.000
_cell.angle_alpha   90.00
_cell.angle_beta   90.00
_cell.angle_gamma   90.00
#
_symmetry.space_group_name_H-M   'P 1'
#
loop_
_entity.id
_entity.type
_entity.pdbx_description
1 polymer ?
#
loop_
_entity_poly.entity_id
_entity_poly.type
_entity_poly.pdbx_seq_one_letter_code
_entity_poly.pdbx_strand_id
1 'polypeptide(L)'
;MEPTILMDQLVTLISRFIPAVIISCGTTVSGAEESEDFSGAITYFSEDFDSLANDPGLLPFPSEPNGDGTDWLDLPTIQKAGALPGWRMIKNSGHGKGGVVEWSGWTFVSPDSWAAAAPGQRRDKFQLGANVIAVADSDEFDDIPGGRPFDATLQTPSIDISKADPLSLTLKFDSGWQAESQTGTIMVSYDGGQPREILRFDKEKASAYSETIRVALNNPLGAAKMKIAWTKVGANHWWWVIDNIEVTDEQPASFSVQPRIAFPGPAGATVSWQAPVKRAILYYGEGKEGTLNKKQELEAPDGRFEVTLNALKRATTYRYRVALLKNGRRRLSEMFEFDTRFNLSPTPVNDPGKLSPDKEALLTAALDATADQNGYIVVLGLEDGALASALASRSRFHVV
;
A
#
# COMPACT_ATOMS: atom_id res chain seq x y z
N MET A 1 -35.82 -40.18 -54.67
CA MET A 1 -36.97 -39.41 -54.16
C MET A 1 -36.65 -39.05 -52.73
N GLU A 2 -36.44 -37.77 -52.45
CA GLU A 2 -36.60 -37.22 -51.09
C GLU A 2 -38.11 -37.17 -50.74
N PRO A 3 -38.48 -36.90 -49.47
CA PRO A 3 -38.66 -35.50 -49.08
C PRO A 3 -38.12 -35.13 -47.69
N THR A 4 -37.21 -34.14 -47.68
CA THR A 4 -37.43 -32.78 -47.14
C THR A 4 -38.12 -32.57 -45.76
N ILE A 5 -37.29 -32.22 -44.75
CA ILE A 5 -37.41 -31.12 -43.75
C ILE A 5 -38.72 -30.95 -42.93
N LEU A 6 -38.62 -31.00 -41.59
CA LEU A 6 -38.94 -29.91 -40.61
C LEU A 6 -38.71 -30.40 -39.14
N MET A 7 -38.88 -29.58 -38.09
CA MET A 7 -38.01 -28.47 -37.62
C MET A 7 -38.35 -28.10 -36.15
N ASP A 8 -37.33 -27.74 -35.35
CA ASP A 8 -37.37 -26.91 -34.11
C ASP A 8 -38.24 -27.24 -32.85
N GLN A 9 -37.53 -27.24 -31.71
CA GLN A 9 -37.74 -26.39 -30.51
C GLN A 9 -38.46 -26.84 -29.20
N LEU A 10 -37.92 -26.24 -28.10
CA LEU A 10 -38.34 -26.11 -26.68
C LEU A 10 -38.50 -27.41 -25.81
N VAL A 11 -38.25 -27.52 -24.50
CA VAL A 11 -37.54 -26.79 -23.38
C VAL A 11 -38.36 -26.94 -22.07
N THR A 12 -37.66 -27.00 -20.90
CA THR A 12 -38.12 -26.90 -19.48
C THR A 12 -38.67 -28.14 -18.72
N LEU A 13 -37.84 -28.67 -17.78
CA LEU A 13 -37.99 -28.71 -16.29
C LEU A 13 -39.35 -29.21 -15.70
N ILE A 14 -39.45 -30.09 -14.68
CA ILE A 14 -39.00 -29.94 -13.26
C ILE A 14 -38.95 -31.30 -12.49
N SER A 15 -37.85 -31.51 -11.74
CA SER A 15 -37.64 -32.17 -10.41
C SER A 15 -38.64 -33.18 -9.79
N ARG A 16 -38.13 -34.26 -9.17
CA ARG A 16 -38.10 -34.49 -7.68
C ARG A 16 -37.43 -35.81 -7.19
N PHE A 17 -36.46 -35.70 -6.25
CA PHE A 17 -35.95 -36.62 -5.18
C PHE A 17 -35.74 -38.15 -5.44
N ILE A 18 -34.52 -38.73 -5.46
CA ILE A 18 -33.52 -39.01 -4.36
C ILE A 18 -34.17 -39.77 -3.17
N PRO A 19 -33.67 -40.95 -2.71
CA PRO A 19 -32.26 -41.21 -2.37
C PRO A 19 -31.62 -42.59 -2.69
N ALA A 20 -30.29 -42.57 -2.85
CA ALA A 20 -29.41 -43.67 -2.46
C ALA A 20 -28.11 -43.07 -1.88
N VAL A 21 -27.66 -43.59 -0.74
CA VAL A 21 -26.54 -43.06 0.05
C VAL A 21 -25.23 -43.73 -0.37
N ILE A 22 -24.20 -42.93 -0.65
CA ILE A 22 -22.80 -43.37 -0.62
C ILE A 22 -22.02 -42.35 0.23
N ILE A 23 -21.30 -42.83 1.24
CA ILE A 23 -20.53 -42.04 2.21
C ILE A 23 -19.04 -42.24 1.97
N SER A 24 -18.28 -41.15 2.08
CA SER A 24 -16.80 -41.09 2.10
C SER A 24 -16.10 -41.39 0.75
N CYS A 25 -15.02 -40.72 0.36
CA CYS A 25 -14.19 -39.74 1.08
C CYS A 25 -13.94 -38.53 0.17
N GLY A 26 -14.64 -37.41 0.43
CA GLY A 26 -14.35 -36.14 -0.22
C GLY A 26 -13.32 -35.38 0.59
N THR A 27 -12.05 -35.36 0.15
CA THR A 27 -11.10 -34.35 0.59
C THR A 27 -11.63 -33.00 0.12
N THR A 28 -12.24 -32.24 1.01
CA THR A 28 -12.51 -30.83 0.77
C THR A 28 -11.17 -30.12 0.63
N VAL A 29 -10.75 -29.88 -0.61
CA VAL A 29 -9.78 -28.82 -0.87
C VAL A 29 -10.48 -27.52 -0.47
N SER A 30 -10.28 -27.15 0.79
CA SER A 30 -10.44 -25.78 1.22
C SER A 30 -9.57 -24.95 0.28
N GLY A 31 -10.23 -24.20 -0.60
CA GLY A 31 -9.62 -23.00 -1.15
C GLY A 31 -9.37 -22.10 0.06
N ALA A 32 -8.14 -22.12 0.55
CA ALA A 32 -7.71 -21.12 1.51
C ALA A 32 -7.72 -19.79 0.77
N GLU A 33 -8.72 -18.96 1.06
CA GLU A 33 -8.59 -17.52 0.89
C GLU A 33 -7.46 -17.09 1.85
N GLU A 34 -6.21 -17.16 1.38
CA GLU A 34 -5.03 -16.67 2.11
C GLU A 34 -5.20 -15.15 2.27
N SER A 35 -5.65 -14.73 3.44
CA SER A 35 -5.80 -13.33 3.85
C SER A 35 -4.45 -12.59 3.84
N GLU A 36 -4.51 -11.26 3.73
CA GLU A 36 -3.48 -10.44 3.08
C GLU A 36 -2.05 -10.42 3.69
N ASP A 37 -1.80 -11.04 4.85
CA ASP A 37 -0.45 -11.10 5.43
C ASP A 37 0.41 -12.21 4.80
N PHE A 38 0.86 -11.96 3.57
CA PHE A 38 1.87 -12.76 2.91
C PHE A 38 3.29 -12.58 3.49
N SER A 39 3.51 -11.64 4.43
CA SER A 39 4.85 -11.22 4.86
C SER A 39 5.48 -12.17 5.89
N GLY A 40 4.68 -12.73 6.80
CA GLY A 40 5.21 -13.43 7.97
C GLY A 40 6.12 -12.53 8.82
N ALA A 41 5.88 -11.22 8.79
CA ALA A 41 6.47 -10.27 9.72
C ALA A 41 5.88 -10.48 11.12
N ILE A 42 6.61 -10.04 12.14
CA ILE A 42 6.09 -9.99 13.51
C ILE A 42 5.59 -8.57 13.76
N THR A 43 4.33 -8.43 14.17
CA THR A 43 3.80 -7.19 14.75
C THR A 43 4.14 -7.17 16.25
N TYR A 44 4.86 -6.14 16.67
CA TYR A 44 5.32 -5.92 18.06
C TYR A 44 4.38 -4.97 18.82
N PHE A 45 3.65 -4.13 18.09
CA PHE A 45 2.65 -3.20 18.61
C PHE A 45 1.65 -2.85 17.51
N SER A 46 0.39 -2.71 17.88
CA SER A 46 -0.68 -2.20 17.03
C SER A 46 -1.67 -1.41 17.88
N GLU A 47 -2.12 -0.25 17.40
CA GLU A 47 -3.15 0.58 18.02
C GLU A 47 -3.87 1.38 16.93
N ASP A 48 -5.17 1.19 16.81
CA ASP A 48 -6.10 1.89 15.92
C ASP A 48 -7.11 2.75 16.69
N PHE A 49 -7.04 2.79 18.03
CA PHE A 49 -7.92 3.52 18.95
C PHE A 49 -9.43 3.20 18.86
N ASP A 50 -9.89 2.50 17.83
CA ASP A 50 -11.28 2.12 17.53
C ASP A 50 -12.02 1.45 18.70
N SER A 51 -11.28 0.72 19.54
CA SER A 51 -11.81 0.14 20.78
C SER A 51 -12.50 1.15 21.69
N LEU A 52 -12.03 2.40 21.70
CA LEU A 52 -12.56 3.51 22.50
C LEU A 52 -13.98 3.93 22.13
N ALA A 53 -14.43 3.67 20.89
CA ALA A 53 -15.79 3.96 20.47
C ALA A 53 -16.84 3.15 21.25
N ASN A 54 -16.44 2.01 21.82
CA ASN A 54 -17.31 1.08 22.54
C ASN A 54 -16.96 0.95 24.03
N ASP A 55 -15.67 1.03 24.39
CA ASP A 55 -15.20 0.97 25.78
C ASP A 55 -14.02 1.94 26.00
N PRO A 56 -14.21 3.10 26.68
CA PRO A 56 -15.38 3.45 27.50
C PRO A 56 -16.62 3.93 26.72
N GLY A 57 -16.51 4.12 25.40
CA GLY A 57 -17.48 4.88 24.62
C GLY A 57 -17.15 6.37 24.62
N LEU A 58 -17.39 7.04 23.50
CA LEU A 58 -17.16 8.49 23.35
C LEU A 58 -18.11 9.29 24.24
N LEU A 59 -17.74 10.54 24.52
CA LEU A 59 -18.53 11.51 25.29
C LEU A 59 -18.93 12.69 24.40
N PRO A 60 -19.93 13.50 24.80
CA PRO A 60 -20.20 14.74 24.10
C PRO A 60 -19.00 15.69 24.22
N PHE A 61 -18.76 16.51 23.19
CA PHE A 61 -17.80 17.61 23.32
C PHE A 61 -18.12 18.48 24.57
N PRO A 62 -17.12 18.79 25.42
CA PRO A 62 -17.31 19.61 26.61
C PRO A 62 -17.81 21.04 26.36
N SER A 63 -17.50 21.63 25.19
CA SER A 63 -17.84 23.01 24.86
C SER A 63 -18.29 23.26 23.41
N GLU A 64 -18.00 22.37 22.47
CA GLU A 64 -18.52 22.52 21.08
C GLU A 64 -20.06 22.48 21.02
N PRO A 65 -20.69 23.28 20.17
CA PRO A 65 -22.16 23.42 20.11
C PRO A 65 -22.88 22.18 19.55
N ASN A 66 -22.15 21.24 18.96
CA ASN A 66 -22.67 20.02 18.32
C ASN A 66 -22.42 18.73 19.11
N GLY A 67 -21.92 18.80 20.36
CA GLY A 67 -21.65 17.61 21.16
C GLY A 67 -22.90 16.78 21.47
N ASP A 68 -22.90 15.50 21.09
CA ASP A 68 -24.08 14.62 21.15
C ASP A 68 -23.87 13.30 21.93
N GLY A 69 -22.61 12.96 22.26
CA GLY A 69 -22.27 11.70 22.91
C GLY A 69 -21.47 10.73 22.04
N THR A 70 -21.16 11.10 20.80
CA THR A 70 -20.37 10.30 19.85
C THR A 70 -19.06 10.99 19.45
N ASP A 71 -18.63 11.97 20.25
CA ASP A 71 -17.59 12.92 19.83
C ASP A 71 -16.20 12.54 20.32
N TRP A 72 -15.95 12.55 21.62
CA TRP A 72 -14.62 12.87 22.15
C TRP A 72 -14.26 12.18 23.47
N LEU A 73 -12.96 11.95 23.71
CA LEU A 73 -12.39 11.49 24.97
C LEU A 73 -10.99 12.08 25.22
N ASP A 74 -10.71 12.48 26.47
CA ASP A 74 -9.34 12.71 26.93
C ASP A 74 -8.67 11.43 27.49
N LEU A 75 -7.33 11.40 27.45
CA LEU A 75 -6.56 10.27 27.97
C LEU A 75 -6.82 9.97 29.46
N PRO A 76 -6.98 10.97 30.37
CA PRO A 76 -7.40 10.72 31.75
C PRO A 76 -8.72 9.95 31.88
N THR A 77 -9.75 10.25 31.08
CA THR A 77 -11.02 9.52 31.11
C THR A 77 -10.85 8.09 30.60
N ILE A 78 -10.15 7.93 29.47
CA ILE A 78 -9.80 6.62 28.89
C ILE A 78 -9.08 5.73 29.92
N GLN A 79 -8.06 6.28 30.59
CA GLN A 79 -7.26 5.53 31.57
C GLN A 79 -8.01 5.24 32.87
N LYS A 80 -8.98 6.08 33.25
CA LYS A 80 -9.89 5.80 34.37
C LYS A 80 -10.81 4.61 34.09
N ALA A 81 -11.16 4.37 32.83
CA ALA A 81 -11.89 3.17 32.40
C ALA A 81 -10.98 1.92 32.25
N GLY A 82 -9.66 2.11 32.21
CA GLY A 82 -8.67 1.03 32.06
C GLY A 82 -8.19 0.81 30.63
N ALA A 83 -8.69 1.57 29.66
CA ALA A 83 -8.23 1.58 28.28
C ALA A 83 -6.92 2.39 28.11
N LEU A 84 -6.23 2.20 26.98
CA LEU A 84 -4.90 2.76 26.67
C LEU A 84 -3.89 2.75 27.86
N PRO A 85 -3.65 1.60 28.52
CA PRO A 85 -2.80 1.54 29.70
C PRO A 85 -1.35 1.91 29.37
N GLY A 86 -0.79 2.88 30.10
CA GLY A 86 0.61 3.29 29.97
C GLY A 86 0.92 4.24 28.80
N TRP A 87 -0.05 4.55 27.94
CA TRP A 87 0.01 5.72 27.06
C TRP A 87 0.16 7.00 27.88
N ARG A 88 0.71 8.06 27.28
CA ARG A 88 0.87 9.37 27.93
C ARG A 88 0.61 10.50 26.95
N MET A 89 -0.33 11.36 27.29
CA MET A 89 -0.46 12.70 26.72
C MET A 89 0.25 13.68 27.66
N ILE A 90 1.12 14.51 27.10
CA ILE A 90 1.98 15.44 27.82
C ILE A 90 1.76 16.83 27.22
N LYS A 91 1.16 17.73 28.00
CA LYS A 91 1.20 19.17 27.73
C LYS A 91 2.59 19.65 28.13
N ASN A 92 3.44 19.96 27.17
CA ASN A 92 4.83 20.33 27.42
C ASN A 92 4.92 21.69 28.12
N SER A 93 6.11 22.07 28.58
CA SER A 93 6.30 23.30 29.37
C SER A 93 5.81 24.55 28.64
N GLY A 94 5.94 24.59 27.30
CA GLY A 94 5.46 25.70 26.47
C GLY A 94 3.93 25.78 26.33
N HIS A 95 3.20 24.67 26.50
CA HIS A 95 1.77 24.59 26.17
C HIS A 95 0.92 25.67 26.87
N GLY A 96 -0.03 26.25 26.15
CA GLY A 96 -1.02 27.21 26.68
C GLY A 96 -1.75 26.69 27.93
N LYS A 97 -2.24 27.60 28.77
CA LYS A 97 -2.91 27.27 30.04
C LYS A 97 -4.42 27.55 30.05
N GLY A 98 -4.95 28.05 28.94
CA GLY A 98 -6.39 28.15 28.66
C GLY A 98 -6.69 27.37 27.38
N GLY A 99 -7.44 27.98 26.47
CA GLY A 99 -7.83 27.34 25.20
C GLY A 99 -8.96 26.33 25.37
N VAL A 100 -9.51 25.87 24.24
CA VAL A 100 -10.65 24.94 24.23
C VAL A 100 -10.20 23.59 24.82
N VAL A 101 -10.98 23.03 25.74
CA VAL A 101 -10.48 21.97 26.64
C VAL A 101 -10.30 20.63 25.91
N GLU A 102 -11.22 20.33 24.99
CA GLU A 102 -11.21 19.17 24.11
C GLU A 102 -10.01 19.16 23.15
N TRP A 103 -9.54 20.33 22.73
CA TRP A 103 -8.39 20.51 21.83
C TRP A 103 -7.08 20.82 22.57
N SER A 104 -7.09 20.85 23.89
CA SER A 104 -5.89 21.16 24.69
C SER A 104 -4.94 19.96 24.79
N GLY A 105 -4.21 19.69 23.71
CA GLY A 105 -3.22 18.62 23.61
C GLY A 105 -3.55 17.61 22.51
N TRP A 106 -3.02 16.39 22.63
CA TRP A 106 -3.50 15.27 21.83
C TRP A 106 -4.77 14.70 22.47
N THR A 107 -5.80 14.47 21.66
CA THR A 107 -7.08 13.93 22.09
C THR A 107 -7.57 12.82 21.17
N PHE A 108 -8.64 12.13 21.59
CA PHE A 108 -9.27 11.05 20.85
C PHE A 108 -10.68 11.49 20.47
N VAL A 109 -11.04 11.36 19.19
CA VAL A 109 -12.28 11.93 18.64
C VAL A 109 -12.80 11.07 17.49
N SER A 110 -14.10 11.06 17.22
CA SER A 110 -14.61 10.45 15.98
C SER A 110 -14.29 11.33 14.77
N PRO A 111 -14.02 10.75 13.58
CA PRO A 111 -13.74 11.52 12.37
C PRO A 111 -14.87 12.49 11.99
N ASP A 112 -16.12 12.05 12.13
CA ASP A 112 -17.31 12.84 11.79
C ASP A 112 -17.49 14.03 12.75
N SER A 113 -17.38 13.82 14.07
CA SER A 113 -17.49 14.91 15.06
C SER A 113 -16.36 15.92 14.94
N TRP A 114 -15.13 15.47 14.67
CA TRP A 114 -14.00 16.36 14.41
C TRP A 114 -14.19 17.20 13.14
N ALA A 115 -14.71 16.60 12.06
CA ALA A 115 -15.06 17.35 10.85
C ALA A 115 -16.25 18.31 11.05
N ALA A 116 -17.17 17.99 11.97
CA ALA A 116 -18.34 18.79 12.29
C ALA A 116 -18.06 19.97 13.24
N ALA A 117 -17.07 19.86 14.14
CA ALA A 117 -16.69 20.93 15.07
C ALA A 117 -16.38 22.25 14.34
N ALA A 118 -15.57 22.18 13.28
CA ALA A 118 -15.32 23.31 12.38
C ALA A 118 -15.31 22.88 10.90
N PRO A 119 -16.47 22.98 10.22
CA PRO A 119 -16.65 22.55 8.84
C PRO A 119 -15.83 23.36 7.83
N GLY A 120 -15.45 22.72 6.71
CA GLY A 120 -14.71 23.36 5.61
C GLY A 120 -13.19 23.45 5.82
N GLN A 121 -12.70 23.11 7.01
CA GLN A 121 -11.28 23.04 7.38
C GLN A 121 -10.55 21.77 6.89
N ARG A 122 -11.12 21.03 5.92
CA ARG A 122 -10.51 19.85 5.26
C ARG A 122 -10.27 18.64 6.17
N ARG A 123 -10.78 18.66 7.40
CA ARG A 123 -10.79 17.52 8.34
C ARG A 123 -11.46 16.29 7.73
N ASP A 124 -12.53 16.51 6.96
CA ASP A 124 -13.24 15.54 6.12
C ASP A 124 -12.39 14.86 5.02
N LYS A 125 -11.16 15.34 4.79
CA LYS A 125 -10.21 14.76 3.81
C LYS A 125 -9.28 13.72 4.42
N PHE A 126 -9.28 13.51 5.74
CA PHE A 126 -8.71 12.31 6.33
C PHE A 126 -9.68 11.15 6.09
N GLN A 127 -9.20 10.06 5.49
CA GLN A 127 -10.02 8.97 4.94
C GLN A 127 -9.46 7.58 5.29
N LEU A 128 -8.38 7.52 6.07
CA LEU A 128 -7.70 6.28 6.45
C LEU A 128 -7.99 5.84 7.88
N GLY A 129 -8.46 6.74 8.74
CA GLY A 129 -8.89 6.39 10.10
C GLY A 129 -10.37 6.08 10.21
N ALA A 130 -10.71 5.31 11.24
CA ALA A 130 -12.07 4.86 11.52
C ALA A 130 -12.56 5.41 12.87
N ASN A 131 -13.50 4.71 13.50
CA ASN A 131 -14.33 5.08 14.66
C ASN A 131 -13.73 6.07 15.67
N VAL A 132 -12.46 5.91 16.08
CA VAL A 132 -11.75 6.92 16.91
C VAL A 132 -10.36 7.20 16.36
N ILE A 133 -10.03 8.48 16.17
CA ILE A 133 -8.73 8.95 15.68
C ILE A 133 -8.01 9.79 16.74
N ALA A 134 -6.67 9.80 16.72
CA ALA A 134 -5.87 10.65 17.60
C ALA A 134 -5.51 11.98 16.92
N VAL A 135 -5.95 13.10 17.49
CA VAL A 135 -5.83 14.44 16.91
C VAL A 135 -5.13 15.39 17.86
N ALA A 136 -4.19 16.19 17.34
CA ALA A 136 -3.71 17.41 17.95
C ALA A 136 -4.15 18.59 17.08
N ASP A 137 -5.22 19.27 17.47
CA ASP A 137 -5.78 20.42 16.76
C ASP A 137 -5.37 21.72 17.47
N SER A 138 -4.59 22.57 16.81
CA SER A 138 -4.13 23.84 17.39
C SER A 138 -4.85 25.06 16.84
N ASP A 139 -5.69 24.86 15.82
CA ASP A 139 -6.61 25.88 15.29
C ASP A 139 -7.69 26.15 16.35
N GLU A 140 -8.51 25.12 16.60
CA GLU A 140 -9.62 25.13 17.56
C GLU A 140 -9.15 25.36 19.00
N PHE A 141 -7.91 24.97 19.35
CA PHE A 141 -7.36 25.25 20.67
C PHE A 141 -7.27 26.76 20.96
N ASP A 142 -6.93 27.59 19.96
CA ASP A 142 -6.72 29.05 20.08
C ASP A 142 -8.02 29.88 20.08
N ASP A 143 -9.18 29.27 19.79
CA ASP A 143 -10.46 29.97 19.67
C ASP A 143 -10.96 30.64 20.97
N ILE A 144 -10.45 30.21 22.12
CA ILE A 144 -10.68 30.89 23.41
C ILE A 144 -9.38 31.31 24.11
N PRO A 145 -9.40 32.33 24.99
CA PRO A 145 -8.20 32.88 25.59
C PRO A 145 -7.29 31.85 26.28
N GLY A 146 -5.99 31.94 25.98
CA GLY A 146 -4.96 31.06 26.54
C GLY A 146 -4.66 29.81 25.72
N GLY A 147 -5.31 29.65 24.55
CA GLY A 147 -5.12 28.56 23.59
C GLY A 147 -3.85 28.64 22.72
N ARG A 148 -2.81 29.34 23.19
CA ARG A 148 -1.51 29.39 22.52
C ARG A 148 -0.36 29.62 23.51
N PRO A 149 0.86 29.14 23.19
CA PRO A 149 1.18 28.29 22.04
C PRO A 149 0.73 26.84 22.27
N PHE A 150 0.61 26.08 21.17
CA PHE A 150 0.37 24.64 21.23
C PHE A 150 1.72 23.93 21.30
N ASP A 151 1.92 23.08 22.30
CA ASP A 151 3.10 22.23 22.46
C ASP A 151 2.70 20.96 23.22
N ALA A 152 2.43 19.86 22.51
CA ALA A 152 1.94 18.64 23.15
C ALA A 152 2.46 17.36 22.50
N THR A 153 2.70 16.36 23.34
CA THR A 153 3.26 15.05 22.96
C THR A 153 2.31 13.91 23.34
N LEU A 154 2.00 13.03 22.40
CA LEU A 154 1.41 11.72 22.66
C LEU A 154 2.52 10.66 22.62
N GLN A 155 2.58 9.78 23.61
CA GLN A 155 3.63 8.76 23.77
C GLN A 155 3.04 7.38 24.07
N THR A 156 3.55 6.35 23.38
CA THR A 156 3.15 4.95 23.57
C THR A 156 3.48 4.43 24.98
N PRO A 157 2.83 3.33 25.42
CA PRO A 157 3.40 2.47 26.45
C PRO A 157 4.79 1.94 26.05
N SER A 158 5.45 1.24 26.97
CA SER A 158 6.68 0.52 26.65
C SER A 158 6.36 -0.68 25.77
N ILE A 159 6.83 -0.66 24.52
CA ILE A 159 6.69 -1.76 23.56
C ILE A 159 7.84 -2.75 23.79
N ASP A 160 7.52 -4.05 23.85
CA ASP A 160 8.53 -5.13 23.90
C ASP A 160 9.04 -5.40 22.48
N ILE A 161 10.35 -5.24 22.29
CA ILE A 161 11.05 -5.51 21.03
C ILE A 161 12.20 -6.51 21.22
N SER A 162 12.23 -7.24 22.33
CA SER A 162 13.30 -8.19 22.69
C SER A 162 13.52 -9.33 21.69
N LYS A 163 12.58 -9.53 20.76
CA LYS A 163 12.64 -10.52 19.66
C LYS A 163 12.93 -9.87 18.29
N ALA A 164 13.22 -8.58 18.23
CA ALA A 164 13.54 -7.87 16.99
C ALA A 164 15.02 -8.01 16.64
N ASP A 165 15.31 -8.23 15.36
CA ASP A 165 16.68 -8.12 14.85
C ASP A 165 17.11 -6.64 14.85
N PRO A 166 18.42 -6.33 14.99
CA PRO A 166 18.91 -4.96 14.86
C PRO A 166 18.54 -4.37 13.50
N LEU A 167 18.14 -3.10 13.50
CA LEU A 167 17.74 -2.33 12.31
C LEU A 167 16.59 -2.98 11.51
N SER A 168 15.77 -3.85 12.12
CA SER A 168 14.69 -4.57 11.41
C SER A 168 13.31 -3.97 11.57
N LEU A 169 13.12 -3.02 12.49
CA LEU A 169 11.79 -2.49 12.81
C LEU A 169 11.38 -1.32 11.92
N THR A 170 10.09 -1.32 11.55
CA THR A 170 9.41 -0.27 10.79
C THR A 170 8.22 0.21 11.62
N LEU A 171 8.04 1.53 11.70
CA LEU A 171 6.79 2.15 12.15
C LEU A 171 5.95 2.45 10.90
N LYS A 172 4.72 1.94 10.89
CA LYS A 172 3.64 2.29 9.97
C LYS A 172 2.58 3.05 10.78
N PHE A 173 2.00 4.10 10.23
CA PHE A 173 0.80 4.75 10.75
C PHE A 173 0.14 5.56 9.64
N ASP A 174 -1.17 5.76 9.74
CA ASP A 174 -1.88 6.70 8.88
C ASP A 174 -1.85 8.09 9.49
N SER A 175 -1.74 9.12 8.66
CA SER A 175 -1.52 10.50 9.08
C SER A 175 -2.29 11.47 8.19
N GLY A 176 -2.70 12.59 8.78
CA GLY A 176 -3.19 13.76 8.05
C GLY A 176 -2.50 15.02 8.57
N TRP A 177 -2.01 15.86 7.65
CA TRP A 177 -1.24 17.06 7.95
C TRP A 177 -1.56 18.19 6.97
N GLN A 178 -1.84 19.38 7.51
CA GLN A 178 -2.01 20.61 6.73
C GLN A 178 -0.81 21.55 6.93
N ALA A 179 -0.04 21.79 5.88
CA ALA A 179 1.19 22.58 5.94
C ALA A 179 0.91 24.05 6.29
N GLU A 180 1.60 24.53 7.32
CA GLU A 180 1.58 25.91 7.83
C GLU A 180 2.82 26.09 8.75
N SER A 181 2.95 27.23 9.44
CA SER A 181 4.00 27.52 10.43
C SER A 181 3.90 26.69 11.74
N GLN A 182 3.84 25.37 11.60
CA GLN A 182 3.80 24.37 12.66
C GLN A 182 4.88 23.30 12.47
N THR A 183 5.13 22.49 13.49
CA THR A 183 6.11 21.40 13.45
C THR A 183 5.54 20.15 14.09
N GLY A 184 5.66 19.02 13.38
CA GLY A 184 5.45 17.68 13.92
C GLY A 184 6.79 16.97 14.07
N THR A 185 7.04 16.26 15.17
CA THR A 185 8.22 15.39 15.32
C THR A 185 7.83 14.04 15.87
N ILE A 186 8.52 13.00 15.41
CA ILE A 186 8.41 11.64 15.96
C ILE A 186 9.76 11.26 16.57
N MET A 187 9.75 10.99 17.86
CA MET A 187 10.92 10.63 18.67
C MET A 187 10.80 9.19 19.17
N VAL A 188 11.91 8.45 19.20
CA VAL A 188 11.96 7.08 19.73
C VAL A 188 13.06 6.92 20.77
N SER A 189 12.70 6.39 21.94
CA SER A 189 13.64 6.00 22.99
C SER A 189 13.74 4.48 23.07
N TYR A 190 14.96 3.96 23.14
CA TYR A 190 15.27 2.55 23.34
C TYR A 190 15.81 2.32 24.74
N ASP A 191 15.23 1.37 25.47
CA ASP A 191 15.61 0.96 26.83
C ASP A 191 15.75 2.12 27.85
N GLY A 192 15.00 3.21 27.64
CA GLY A 192 15.06 4.42 28.47
C GLY A 192 16.24 5.35 28.16
N GLY A 193 17.02 5.06 27.12
CA GLY A 193 18.07 5.94 26.60
C GLY A 193 17.55 7.22 25.93
N GLN A 194 18.48 8.09 25.53
CA GLN A 194 18.14 9.38 24.90
C GLN A 194 17.25 9.20 23.67
N PRO A 195 16.10 9.89 23.58
CA PRO A 195 15.23 9.84 22.41
C PRO A 195 15.96 10.31 21.13
N ARG A 196 15.68 9.62 20.02
CA ARG A 196 16.20 9.95 18.68
C ARG A 196 15.05 10.38 17.79
N GLU A 197 15.27 11.41 16.98
CA GLU A 197 14.32 11.82 15.95
C GLU A 197 14.36 10.79 14.80
N ILE A 198 13.18 10.33 14.37
CA ILE A 198 13.03 9.43 13.21
C ILE A 198 12.29 10.09 12.05
N LEU A 199 11.46 11.09 12.34
CA LEU A 199 10.70 11.84 11.34
C LEU A 199 10.37 13.24 11.87
N ARG A 200 10.34 14.21 10.95
CA ARG A 200 9.97 15.60 11.19
C ARG A 200 9.08 16.09 10.06
N PHE A 201 8.02 16.80 10.43
CA PHE A 201 7.26 17.68 9.56
C PHE A 201 7.60 19.11 9.97
N ASP A 202 8.08 19.89 9.01
CA ASP A 202 8.31 21.32 9.15
C ASP A 202 7.79 22.03 7.90
N LYS A 203 8.26 23.26 7.63
CA LYS A 203 7.91 24.07 6.46
C LYS A 203 8.09 23.35 5.11
N GLU A 204 8.89 22.29 5.03
CA GLU A 204 9.17 21.54 3.79
C GLU A 204 8.16 20.39 3.58
N LYS A 205 7.43 19.98 4.62
CA LYS A 205 6.37 18.97 4.53
C LYS A 205 5.11 19.59 3.92
N ALA A 206 4.86 19.27 2.64
CA ALA A 206 3.62 19.61 1.96
C ALA A 206 2.38 18.99 2.64
N SER A 207 1.23 19.66 2.48
CA SER A 207 -0.06 19.16 2.97
C SER A 207 -0.38 17.81 2.36
N ALA A 208 -0.79 16.87 3.20
CA ALA A 208 -1.29 15.56 2.83
C ALA A 208 -2.38 15.22 3.83
N TYR A 209 -3.64 15.36 3.41
CA TYR A 209 -4.77 15.24 4.34
C TYR A 209 -5.05 13.79 4.76
N SER A 210 -4.55 12.80 4.00
CA SER A 210 -4.61 11.38 4.30
C SER A 210 -3.46 10.66 3.60
N GLU A 211 -2.52 10.10 4.36
CA GLU A 211 -1.38 9.33 3.85
C GLU A 211 -0.97 8.21 4.82
N THR A 212 -0.50 7.07 4.31
CA THR A 212 0.16 6.04 5.13
C THR A 212 1.67 6.27 5.15
N ILE A 213 2.22 6.52 6.32
CA ILE A 213 3.66 6.74 6.51
C ILE A 213 4.32 5.44 6.94
N ARG A 214 5.51 5.17 6.40
CA ARG A 214 6.38 4.06 6.82
C ARG A 214 7.80 4.60 7.03
N VAL A 215 8.35 4.40 8.22
CA VAL A 215 9.67 4.90 8.60
C VAL A 215 10.47 3.83 9.35
N ALA A 216 11.75 3.70 9.00
CA ALA A 216 12.67 2.78 9.66
C ALA A 216 12.96 3.26 11.10
N LEU A 217 12.73 2.40 12.08
CA LEU A 217 12.91 2.73 13.50
C LEU A 217 14.38 2.67 13.93
N ASN A 218 15.24 2.00 13.16
CA ASN A 218 16.69 1.91 13.39
C ASN A 218 17.04 1.40 14.82
N ASN A 219 16.33 0.36 15.27
CA ASN A 219 16.51 -0.21 16.60
C ASN A 219 17.94 -0.78 16.79
N PRO A 220 18.64 -0.42 17.88
CA PRO A 220 20.02 -0.86 18.08
C PRO A 220 20.11 -2.34 18.46
N LEU A 221 21.30 -2.92 18.30
CA LEU A 221 21.58 -4.30 18.69
C LEU A 221 21.30 -4.53 20.18
N GLY A 222 20.50 -5.55 20.47
CA GLY A 222 20.15 -5.95 21.84
C GLY A 222 19.09 -5.07 22.51
N ALA A 223 18.44 -4.15 21.77
CA ALA A 223 17.36 -3.35 22.32
C ALA A 223 16.19 -4.24 22.77
N ALA A 224 15.72 -4.08 24.01
CA ALA A 224 14.65 -4.91 24.56
C ALA A 224 13.30 -4.19 24.58
N LYS A 225 13.30 -2.87 24.76
CA LYS A 225 12.10 -2.03 24.88
C LYS A 225 12.24 -0.76 24.08
N MET A 226 11.11 -0.23 23.60
CA MET A 226 11.05 1.11 23.03
C MET A 226 9.79 1.88 23.40
N LYS A 227 9.82 3.20 23.17
CA LYS A 227 8.67 4.09 23.20
C LYS A 227 8.73 5.04 22.02
N ILE A 228 7.58 5.28 21.39
CA ILE A 228 7.42 6.25 20.30
C ILE A 228 6.65 7.47 20.85
N ALA A 229 6.98 8.67 20.39
CA ALA A 229 6.36 9.91 20.83
C ALA A 229 6.16 10.89 19.67
N TRP A 230 4.91 11.27 19.40
CA TRP A 230 4.51 12.28 18.41
C TRP A 230 4.32 13.62 19.11
N THR A 231 5.03 14.66 18.69
CA THR A 231 4.96 16.01 19.29
C THR A 231 4.56 17.03 18.24
N LYS A 232 3.46 17.76 18.48
CA LYS A 232 3.04 18.91 17.67
C LYS A 232 3.39 20.19 18.40
N VAL A 233 4.03 21.12 17.70
CA VAL A 233 4.33 22.49 18.17
C VAL A 233 3.74 23.48 17.16
N GLY A 234 3.04 24.51 17.64
CA GLY A 234 2.41 25.52 16.80
C GLY A 234 1.76 26.67 17.57
N ALA A 235 1.00 27.49 16.86
CA ALA A 235 0.03 28.43 17.40
C ALA A 235 -1.33 28.09 16.75
N ASN A 236 -2.09 29.08 16.27
CA ASN A 236 -3.30 28.87 15.49
C ASN A 236 -2.96 28.42 14.06
N HIS A 237 -2.51 27.16 13.93
CA HIS A 237 -1.98 26.60 12.69
C HIS A 237 -2.47 25.15 12.50
N TRP A 238 -3.77 24.99 12.18
CA TRP A 238 -4.40 23.72 11.79
C TRP A 238 -4.09 22.54 12.73
N TRP A 239 -4.14 21.33 12.17
CA TRP A 239 -4.18 20.06 12.87
C TRP A 239 -3.10 19.07 12.42
N TRP A 240 -2.85 18.08 13.27
CA TRP A 240 -2.19 16.82 12.94
C TRP A 240 -3.04 15.68 13.48
N VAL A 241 -3.48 14.77 12.60
CA VAL A 241 -4.16 13.52 12.96
C VAL A 241 -3.25 12.33 12.68
N ILE A 242 -3.30 11.32 13.56
CA ILE A 242 -2.68 10.00 13.36
C ILE A 242 -3.66 8.88 13.70
N ASP A 243 -3.50 7.74 13.03
CA ASP A 243 -4.25 6.51 13.29
C ASP A 243 -3.49 5.25 12.81
N ASN A 244 -4.05 4.05 13.01
CA ASN A 244 -3.55 2.76 12.51
C ASN A 244 -2.05 2.51 12.78
N ILE A 245 -1.62 2.83 14.01
CA ILE A 245 -0.23 2.76 14.45
C ILE A 245 0.19 1.30 14.53
N GLU A 246 1.23 0.93 13.80
CA GLU A 246 1.76 -0.43 13.76
C GLU A 246 3.28 -0.44 13.81
N VAL A 247 3.86 -1.30 14.65
CA VAL A 247 5.28 -1.61 14.67
C VAL A 247 5.46 -3.04 14.24
N THR A 248 6.12 -3.24 13.10
CA THR A 248 6.45 -4.57 12.60
C THR A 248 7.93 -4.70 12.31
N ASP A 249 8.39 -5.94 12.11
CA ASP A 249 9.65 -6.19 11.42
C ASP A 249 9.50 -6.36 9.90
N GLU A 250 8.39 -5.93 9.29
CA GLU A 250 8.26 -5.92 7.83
C GLU A 250 9.31 -4.97 7.26
N GLN A 251 10.09 -5.49 6.32
CA GLN A 251 11.09 -4.75 5.57
C GLN A 251 10.83 -4.97 4.08
N PRO A 252 10.92 -3.92 3.24
CA PRO A 252 10.73 -4.06 1.81
C PRO A 252 11.79 -5.00 1.20
N ALA A 253 11.42 -5.68 0.11
CA ALA A 253 12.38 -6.45 -0.68
C ALA A 253 13.51 -5.55 -1.20
N SER A 254 14.76 -5.95 -0.95
CA SER A 254 15.94 -5.26 -1.46
C SER A 254 16.51 -6.02 -2.66
N PHE A 255 16.56 -5.35 -3.81
CA PHE A 255 17.05 -5.89 -5.07
C PHE A 255 18.40 -5.31 -5.44
N SER A 256 19.32 -6.16 -5.88
CA SER A 256 20.57 -5.76 -6.56
C SER A 256 20.30 -5.36 -8.01
N VAL A 257 19.29 -5.98 -8.64
CA VAL A 257 18.71 -5.57 -9.92
C VAL A 257 17.20 -5.68 -9.76
N GLN A 258 16.50 -4.54 -9.91
CA GLN A 258 15.04 -4.45 -9.79
C GLN A 258 14.32 -5.45 -10.72
N PRO A 259 13.12 -5.95 -10.34
CA PRO A 259 12.30 -6.79 -11.19
C PRO A 259 12.02 -6.17 -12.56
N ARG A 260 12.12 -7.01 -13.59
CA ARG A 260 11.90 -6.67 -14.99
C ARG A 260 10.97 -7.70 -15.61
N ILE A 261 10.18 -7.26 -16.58
CA ILE A 261 9.35 -8.12 -17.41
C ILE A 261 9.91 -8.16 -18.83
N ALA A 262 9.95 -9.35 -19.43
CA ALA A 262 10.22 -9.56 -20.85
C ALA A 262 9.10 -10.43 -21.43
N PHE A 263 8.88 -10.34 -22.75
CA PHE A 263 7.77 -11.04 -23.40
C PHE A 263 8.27 -11.95 -24.52
N PRO A 264 8.73 -13.18 -24.20
CA PRO A 264 9.29 -14.11 -25.19
C PRO A 264 8.26 -14.70 -26.15
N GLY A 265 6.95 -14.49 -25.92
CA GLY A 265 5.90 -14.97 -26.82
C GLY A 265 4.48 -14.51 -26.47
N PRO A 266 3.50 -14.75 -27.38
CA PRO A 266 2.18 -14.14 -27.34
C PRO A 266 1.27 -14.55 -26.17
N ALA A 267 1.67 -15.54 -25.37
CA ALA A 267 0.95 -16.05 -24.19
C ALA A 267 1.86 -16.28 -22.97
N GLY A 268 3.09 -15.75 -23.00
CA GLY A 268 4.05 -15.92 -21.90
C GLY A 268 4.91 -14.68 -21.64
N ALA A 269 5.28 -14.49 -20.37
CA ALA A 269 6.12 -13.39 -19.92
C ALA A 269 7.20 -13.93 -18.97
N THR A 270 8.42 -13.44 -19.08
CA THR A 270 9.52 -13.80 -18.18
C THR A 270 9.74 -12.66 -17.20
N VAL A 271 9.61 -12.94 -15.91
CA VAL A 271 10.00 -12.02 -14.83
C VAL A 271 11.43 -12.36 -14.41
N SER A 272 12.31 -11.37 -14.29
CA SER A 272 13.66 -11.58 -13.76
C SER A 272 14.13 -10.46 -12.84
N TRP A 273 14.97 -10.81 -11.86
CA TRP A 273 15.56 -9.89 -10.88
C TRP A 273 16.87 -10.46 -10.31
N GLN A 274 17.63 -9.63 -9.60
CA GLN A 274 18.74 -10.10 -8.78
C GLN A 274 18.59 -9.58 -7.36
N ALA A 275 18.80 -10.44 -6.37
CA ALA A 275 18.69 -10.10 -4.95
C ALA A 275 19.71 -10.88 -4.09
N PRO A 276 20.13 -10.36 -2.92
CA PRO A 276 21.10 -11.03 -2.03
C PRO A 276 20.44 -12.14 -1.17
N VAL A 277 19.64 -13.00 -1.79
CA VAL A 277 18.97 -14.16 -1.18
C VAL A 277 19.03 -15.35 -2.12
N LYS A 278 18.94 -16.58 -1.57
CA LYS A 278 18.95 -17.82 -2.37
C LYS A 278 17.56 -18.37 -2.71
N ARG A 279 16.51 -17.86 -2.06
CA ARG A 279 15.13 -18.33 -2.20
C ARG A 279 14.20 -17.14 -2.35
N ALA A 280 13.21 -17.26 -3.22
CA ALA A 280 12.18 -16.25 -3.43
C ALA A 280 10.84 -16.90 -3.80
N ILE A 281 9.74 -16.15 -3.71
CA ILE A 281 8.43 -16.54 -4.22
C ILE A 281 7.92 -15.40 -5.11
N LEU A 282 7.53 -15.70 -6.34
CA LEU A 282 6.78 -14.78 -7.19
C LEU A 282 5.29 -15.06 -7.04
N TYR A 283 4.54 -14.08 -6.56
CA TYR A 283 3.08 -14.07 -6.56
C TYR A 283 2.60 -13.26 -7.77
N TYR A 284 1.56 -13.73 -8.47
CA TYR A 284 0.97 -13.01 -9.62
C TYR A 284 -0.52 -13.32 -9.81
N GLY A 285 -1.25 -12.40 -10.43
CA GLY A 285 -2.70 -12.48 -10.63
C GLY A 285 -3.22 -11.51 -11.70
N GLU A 286 -4.48 -11.68 -12.10
CA GLU A 286 -5.15 -10.82 -13.11
C GLU A 286 -5.80 -9.59 -12.46
N GLY A 287 -5.61 -8.42 -13.04
CA GLY A 287 -6.52 -7.28 -12.87
C GLY A 287 -6.60 -6.64 -11.46
N LYS A 288 -7.75 -6.01 -11.21
CA LYS A 288 -7.96 -5.05 -10.11
C LYS A 288 -8.32 -5.67 -8.75
N GLU A 289 -8.73 -6.93 -8.71
CA GLU A 289 -8.97 -7.63 -7.45
C GLU A 289 -7.62 -7.94 -6.79
N GLY A 290 -7.48 -7.61 -5.50
CA GLY A 290 -6.17 -7.56 -4.82
C GLY A 290 -5.45 -8.90 -4.64
N THR A 291 -6.10 -10.01 -4.99
CA THR A 291 -5.66 -11.38 -4.73
C THR A 291 -4.71 -11.92 -5.82
N LEU A 292 -3.43 -11.97 -5.50
CA LEU A 292 -2.41 -12.68 -6.30
C LEU A 292 -2.58 -14.20 -6.18
N ASN A 293 -3.51 -14.74 -6.97
CA ASN A 293 -3.97 -16.13 -6.85
C ASN A 293 -3.02 -17.21 -7.38
N LYS A 294 -1.86 -16.85 -7.96
CA LYS A 294 -0.82 -17.80 -8.40
C LYS A 294 0.50 -17.51 -7.71
N LYS A 295 1.24 -18.55 -7.35
CA LYS A 295 2.60 -18.45 -6.77
C LYS A 295 3.57 -19.42 -7.43
N GLN A 296 4.84 -19.01 -7.54
CA GLN A 296 5.97 -19.88 -7.89
C GLN A 296 7.10 -19.68 -6.90
N GLU A 297 7.55 -20.76 -6.25
CA GLU A 297 8.76 -20.75 -5.42
C GLU A 297 10.00 -20.96 -6.29
N LEU A 298 11.08 -20.24 -5.98
CA LEU A 298 12.28 -20.17 -6.80
C LEU A 298 13.53 -20.25 -5.93
N GLU A 299 14.54 -20.98 -6.40
CA GLU A 299 15.86 -21.05 -5.76
C GLU A 299 16.96 -20.67 -6.75
N ALA A 300 17.84 -19.76 -6.34
CA ALA A 300 18.95 -19.25 -7.15
C ALA A 300 20.22 -19.15 -6.29
N PRO A 301 21.23 -20.04 -6.47
CA PRO A 301 22.42 -20.06 -5.60
C PRO A 301 23.24 -18.76 -5.62
N ASP A 302 23.20 -18.00 -6.71
CA ASP A 302 23.87 -16.71 -6.95
C ASP A 302 22.93 -15.50 -6.79
N GLY A 303 21.66 -15.74 -6.44
CA GLY A 303 20.64 -14.71 -6.26
C GLY A 303 20.09 -14.11 -7.56
N ARG A 304 20.35 -14.71 -8.73
CA ARG A 304 19.73 -14.34 -10.02
C ARG A 304 18.49 -15.19 -10.27
N PHE A 305 17.33 -14.55 -10.25
CA PHE A 305 16.05 -15.21 -10.41
C PHE A 305 15.47 -14.89 -11.79
N GLU A 306 14.99 -15.91 -12.47
CA GLU A 306 14.24 -15.80 -13.72
C GLU A 306 13.11 -16.82 -13.71
N VAL A 307 11.92 -16.41 -14.14
CA VAL A 307 10.72 -17.25 -14.12
C VAL A 307 9.79 -16.93 -15.29
N THR A 308 9.44 -17.96 -16.05
CA THR A 308 8.51 -17.84 -17.19
C THR A 308 7.07 -18.12 -16.73
N LEU A 309 6.26 -17.08 -16.80
CA LEU A 309 4.81 -17.15 -16.66
C LEU A 309 4.19 -17.59 -17.98
N ASN A 310 3.43 -18.69 -17.95
CA ASN A 310 2.79 -19.28 -19.13
C ASN A 310 1.26 -19.18 -19.05
N ALA A 311 0.60 -19.40 -20.20
CA ALA A 311 -0.86 -19.38 -20.35
C ALA A 311 -1.50 -18.07 -19.83
N LEU A 312 -0.86 -16.94 -20.11
CA LEU A 312 -1.40 -15.62 -19.82
C LEU A 312 -2.47 -15.26 -20.84
N LYS A 313 -3.58 -14.67 -20.38
CA LYS A 313 -4.64 -14.14 -21.26
C LYS A 313 -4.07 -12.99 -22.09
N ARG A 314 -4.51 -12.86 -23.34
CA ARG A 314 -4.12 -11.75 -24.22
C ARG A 314 -4.79 -10.46 -23.76
N ALA A 315 -4.14 -9.32 -24.02
CA ALA A 315 -4.64 -7.98 -23.69
C ALA A 315 -5.20 -7.83 -22.26
N THR A 316 -4.48 -8.41 -21.29
CA THR A 316 -4.88 -8.50 -19.89
C THR A 316 -3.77 -7.91 -19.02
N THR A 317 -4.15 -7.05 -18.08
CA THR A 317 -3.26 -6.51 -17.05
C THR A 317 -3.04 -7.55 -15.95
N TYR A 318 -1.79 -7.83 -15.62
CA TYR A 318 -1.38 -8.73 -14.54
C TYR A 318 -0.60 -7.95 -13.49
N ARG A 319 -0.87 -8.22 -12.21
CA ARG A 319 -0.11 -7.69 -11.08
C ARG A 319 0.79 -8.78 -10.52
N TYR A 320 1.94 -8.40 -9.96
CA TYR A 320 2.87 -9.34 -9.33
C TYR A 320 3.65 -8.73 -8.17
N ARG A 321 4.04 -9.59 -7.22
CA ARG A 321 4.82 -9.22 -6.03
C ARG A 321 5.88 -10.29 -5.77
N VAL A 322 7.10 -9.87 -5.45
CA VAL A 322 8.22 -10.76 -5.14
C VAL A 322 8.41 -10.79 -3.63
N ALA A 323 8.42 -12.00 -3.06
CA ALA A 323 8.82 -12.25 -1.69
C ALA A 323 10.25 -12.81 -1.66
N LEU A 324 11.21 -12.06 -1.13
CA LEU A 324 12.58 -12.52 -0.92
C LEU A 324 12.68 -13.24 0.43
N LEU A 325 13.17 -14.48 0.45
CA LEU A 325 13.27 -15.26 1.68
C LEU A 325 14.65 -15.09 2.32
N LYS A 326 14.68 -14.45 3.50
CA LYS A 326 15.90 -14.24 4.30
C LYS A 326 15.64 -14.68 5.74
N ASN A 327 16.47 -15.57 6.27
CA ASN A 327 16.37 -16.11 7.63
C ASN A 327 14.96 -16.67 7.98
N GLY A 328 14.28 -17.29 7.00
CA GLY A 328 12.93 -17.83 7.16
C GLY A 328 11.79 -16.80 7.04
N ARG A 329 12.08 -15.50 7.05
CA ARG A 329 11.09 -14.41 6.86
C ARG A 329 10.99 -14.03 5.40
N ARG A 330 9.81 -13.57 4.96
CA ARG A 330 9.59 -13.04 3.61
C ARG A 330 9.72 -11.51 3.66
N ARG A 331 10.48 -10.93 2.72
CA ARG A 331 10.55 -9.50 2.49
C ARG A 331 9.84 -9.20 1.17
N LEU A 332 8.72 -8.50 1.24
CA LEU A 332 7.84 -8.28 0.11
C LEU A 332 8.25 -7.03 -0.67
N SER A 333 8.20 -7.09 -2.00
CA SER A 333 8.34 -5.91 -2.84
C SER A 333 7.13 -4.98 -2.73
N GLU A 334 7.18 -3.84 -3.39
CA GLU A 334 5.98 -3.17 -3.87
C GLU A 334 5.18 -4.07 -4.84
N MET A 335 3.95 -3.67 -5.16
CA MET A 335 3.16 -4.36 -6.18
C MET A 335 3.54 -3.82 -7.56
N PHE A 336 4.05 -4.69 -8.42
CA PHE A 336 4.33 -4.37 -9.81
C PHE A 336 3.17 -4.75 -10.72
N GLU A 337 3.15 -4.20 -11.93
CA GLU A 337 2.15 -4.47 -12.96
C GLU A 337 2.81 -4.68 -14.32
N PHE A 338 2.22 -5.52 -15.16
CA PHE A 338 2.55 -5.62 -16.58
C PHE A 338 1.29 -5.92 -17.40
N ASP A 339 1.32 -5.62 -18.71
CA ASP A 339 0.16 -5.78 -19.58
C ASP A 339 0.48 -6.66 -20.78
N THR A 340 -0.35 -7.69 -21.02
CA THR A 340 -0.07 -8.65 -22.09
C THR A 340 -0.39 -8.16 -23.51
N ARG A 341 -0.83 -6.90 -23.69
CA ARG A 341 -0.76 -6.22 -24.99
C ARG A 341 0.69 -6.15 -25.50
N PHE A 342 1.67 -6.05 -24.60
CA PHE A 342 3.09 -6.06 -24.96
C PHE A 342 3.66 -7.45 -25.29
N ASN A 343 2.90 -8.53 -25.09
CA ASN A 343 3.28 -9.88 -25.56
C ASN A 343 3.25 -10.01 -27.10
N LEU A 344 2.73 -8.99 -27.79
CA LEU A 344 2.71 -8.90 -29.25
C LEU A 344 4.04 -8.36 -29.77
N SER A 345 5.14 -9.06 -29.51
CA SER A 345 6.30 -8.92 -30.38
C SER A 345 5.91 -9.44 -31.77
N PRO A 346 6.05 -8.65 -32.85
CA PRO A 346 5.75 -9.13 -34.18
C PRO A 346 6.67 -10.31 -34.50
N THR A 347 6.16 -11.30 -35.23
CA THR A 347 7.00 -12.41 -35.73
C THR A 347 8.18 -11.81 -36.50
N PRO A 348 9.44 -12.11 -36.14
CA PRO A 348 10.59 -11.59 -36.85
C PRO A 348 10.48 -11.94 -38.34
N VAL A 349 10.55 -10.92 -39.20
CA VAL A 349 10.63 -11.14 -40.64
C VAL A 349 12.01 -11.72 -40.91
N ASN A 350 12.06 -13.03 -41.22
CA ASN A 350 13.32 -13.72 -41.51
C ASN A 350 14.02 -13.06 -42.70
N ASP A 351 15.33 -12.84 -42.58
CA ASP A 351 16.17 -12.41 -43.70
C ASP A 351 16.09 -13.46 -44.83
N PRO A 352 15.66 -13.10 -46.06
CA PRO A 352 15.62 -14.02 -47.19
C PRO A 352 17.00 -14.51 -47.66
N GLY A 353 18.10 -14.06 -47.05
CA GLY A 353 19.47 -14.48 -47.33
C GLY A 353 20.07 -13.89 -48.60
N LYS A 354 19.24 -13.26 -49.45
CA LYS A 354 19.63 -12.36 -50.55
C LYS A 354 18.61 -11.24 -50.67
N LEU A 355 18.98 -10.04 -50.23
CA LEU A 355 18.17 -8.84 -50.42
C LEU A 355 18.04 -8.52 -51.91
N SER A 356 16.82 -8.59 -52.43
CA SER A 356 16.43 -7.99 -53.71
C SER A 356 16.62 -6.46 -53.65
N PRO A 357 16.90 -5.76 -54.77
CA PRO A 357 16.96 -4.30 -54.79
C PRO A 357 15.72 -3.60 -54.21
N ASP A 358 14.54 -4.22 -54.37
CA ASP A 358 13.25 -3.66 -53.92
C ASP A 358 13.03 -3.87 -52.41
N LYS A 359 13.85 -3.20 -51.60
CA LYS A 359 13.64 -3.05 -50.15
C LYS A 359 12.21 -2.57 -49.84
N GLU A 360 11.67 -1.70 -50.70
CA GLU A 360 10.33 -1.13 -50.60
C GLU A 360 9.21 -2.20 -50.64
N ALA A 361 9.35 -3.25 -51.45
CA ALA A 361 8.36 -4.34 -51.50
C ALA A 361 8.37 -5.20 -50.22
N LEU A 362 9.57 -5.47 -49.68
CA LEU A 362 9.74 -6.24 -48.44
C LEU A 362 9.23 -5.46 -47.23
N LEU A 363 9.46 -4.13 -47.22
CA LEU A 363 8.93 -3.21 -46.22
C LEU A 363 7.42 -3.02 -46.31
N THR A 364 6.86 -2.97 -47.52
CA THR A 364 5.40 -2.91 -47.72
C THR A 364 4.74 -4.18 -47.20
N ALA A 365 5.27 -5.37 -47.53
CA ALA A 365 4.76 -6.63 -47.00
C ALA A 365 4.86 -6.73 -45.46
N ALA A 366 5.94 -6.20 -44.86
CA ALA A 366 6.09 -6.13 -43.41
C ALA A 366 5.11 -5.14 -42.77
N LEU A 367 4.83 -4.00 -43.41
CA LEU A 367 3.84 -3.01 -42.97
C LEU A 367 2.41 -3.57 -43.04
N ASP A 368 2.03 -4.18 -44.17
CA ASP A 368 0.71 -4.78 -44.36
C ASP A 368 0.45 -5.91 -43.34
N ALA A 369 1.48 -6.70 -43.00
CA ALA A 369 1.39 -7.74 -41.97
C ALA A 369 1.27 -7.21 -40.52
N THR A 370 1.48 -5.90 -40.30
CA THR A 370 1.60 -5.31 -38.96
C THR A 370 0.69 -4.09 -38.71
N ALA A 371 -0.12 -3.70 -39.69
CA ALA A 371 -0.97 -2.49 -39.66
C ALA A 371 -1.95 -2.38 -38.47
N ASP A 372 -2.38 -3.52 -37.91
CA ASP A 372 -3.35 -3.59 -36.80
C ASP A 372 -2.71 -3.71 -35.39
N GLN A 373 -1.40 -3.53 -35.25
CA GLN A 373 -0.66 -3.82 -34.01
C GLN A 373 -0.02 -2.58 -33.35
N ASN A 374 0.14 -2.64 -32.02
CA ASN A 374 0.87 -1.66 -31.22
C ASN A 374 2.18 -2.31 -30.71
N GLY A 375 3.27 -1.55 -30.61
CA GLY A 375 4.55 -2.05 -30.09
C GLY A 375 5.71 -1.08 -30.36
N TYR A 376 6.94 -1.61 -30.39
CA TYR A 376 8.15 -0.84 -30.74
C TYR A 376 8.85 -1.43 -31.97
N ILE A 377 9.41 -0.58 -32.82
CA ILE A 377 10.34 -0.96 -33.89
C ILE A 377 11.66 -0.21 -33.66
N VAL A 378 12.78 -0.95 -33.56
CA VAL A 378 14.12 -0.36 -33.45
C VAL A 378 14.81 -0.44 -34.81
N VAL A 379 15.17 0.70 -35.39
CA VAL A 379 15.73 0.77 -36.76
C VAL A 379 17.24 0.97 -36.71
N LEU A 380 18.01 -0.11 -36.82
CA LEU A 380 19.48 -0.06 -36.77
C LEU A 380 20.09 0.14 -38.17
N GLY A 381 20.92 1.18 -38.32
CA GLY A 381 21.84 1.33 -39.46
C GLY A 381 21.29 2.04 -40.70
N LEU A 382 20.41 3.03 -40.54
CA LEU A 382 19.95 3.91 -41.64
C LEU A 382 20.38 5.37 -41.41
N GLU A 383 20.94 5.99 -42.43
CA GLU A 383 21.60 7.30 -42.32
C GLU A 383 20.66 8.50 -42.58
N ASP A 384 19.54 8.31 -43.27
CA ASP A 384 18.65 9.40 -43.73
C ASP A 384 17.32 9.51 -42.98
N GLY A 385 16.97 8.52 -42.15
CA GLY A 385 15.70 8.47 -41.40
C GLY A 385 14.43 8.33 -42.26
N ALA A 386 14.54 8.26 -43.60
CA ALA A 386 13.38 8.25 -44.49
C ALA A 386 12.48 7.04 -44.25
N LEU A 387 13.09 5.87 -43.97
CA LEU A 387 12.35 4.67 -43.61
C LEU A 387 11.63 4.80 -42.26
N ALA A 388 12.30 5.32 -41.23
CA ALA A 388 11.68 5.50 -39.93
C ALA A 388 10.44 6.41 -40.02
N SER A 389 10.53 7.48 -40.83
CA SER A 389 9.41 8.38 -41.13
C SER A 389 8.28 7.69 -41.93
N ALA A 390 8.61 6.82 -42.90
CA ALA A 390 7.63 6.02 -43.63
C ALA A 390 6.93 4.98 -42.74
N LEU A 391 7.66 4.33 -41.82
CA LEU A 391 7.11 3.39 -40.84
C LEU A 391 6.19 4.11 -39.83
N ALA A 392 6.63 5.25 -39.28
CA ALA A 392 5.86 6.03 -38.32
C ALA A 392 4.59 6.65 -38.92
N SER A 393 4.59 6.99 -40.21
CA SER A 393 3.41 7.54 -40.90
C SER A 393 2.40 6.49 -41.39
N ARG A 394 2.76 5.20 -41.38
CA ARG A 394 1.93 4.10 -41.89
C ARG A 394 1.59 3.01 -40.88
N SER A 395 1.99 3.16 -39.61
CA SER A 395 1.76 2.15 -38.58
C SER A 395 1.41 2.78 -37.21
N ARG A 396 1.08 1.93 -36.23
CA ARG A 396 0.82 2.33 -34.83
C ARG A 396 1.98 1.99 -33.89
N PHE A 397 3.16 1.70 -34.42
CA PHE A 397 4.35 1.42 -33.62
C PHE A 397 5.02 2.71 -33.11
N HIS A 398 5.58 2.63 -31.91
CA HIS A 398 6.59 3.58 -31.45
C HIS A 398 7.92 3.22 -32.12
N VAL A 399 8.27 3.96 -33.17
CA VAL A 399 9.55 3.80 -33.89
C VAL A 399 10.67 4.51 -33.11
N VAL A 400 11.78 3.81 -32.88
CA VAL A 400 12.96 4.26 -32.12
C VAL A 400 14.23 4.07 -32.95
#